data_AF-A0A2W4K438-F1
#
_entry.id   AF-A0A2W4K438-F1
#
_cell.length_a   1.000
_cell.length_b   1.000
_cell.length_c   1.000
_cell.angle_alpha   90.00
_cell.angle_beta   90.00
_cell.angle_gamma   90.00
#
_symmetry.space_group_name_H-M   'P 1'
#
loop_
_entity.id
_entity.type
_entity.pdbx_description
1 polymer ?
#
loop_
_entity_poly.entity_id
_entity_poly.type
_entity_poly.pdbx_seq_one_letter_code
_entity_poly.pdbx_strand_id
1 'polypeptide(L)' 'LNPAARLRRQWETLLGDTPTQRVAHQCGSGVTACHNALAMAIAGLHGSRLYPGSWSEWCADPARPVARGA' A
#
# COMPACT_ATOMS: atom_id res chain seq x y z
N LEU A 1 -18.64 -1.87 -3.06
CA LEU A 1 -17.33 -1.22 -3.36
C LEU A 1 -17.51 0.29 -3.31
N ASN A 2 -16.55 1.05 -2.79
CA ASN A 2 -16.61 2.52 -2.82
C ASN A 2 -16.61 3.01 -4.28
N PRO A 3 -17.34 4.08 -4.64
CA PRO A 3 -17.30 4.65 -5.98
C PRO A 3 -15.87 5.06 -6.38
N ALA A 4 -15.48 4.82 -7.64
CA ALA A 4 -14.14 5.12 -8.15
C ALA A 4 -13.71 6.58 -7.90
N ALA A 5 -14.62 7.55 -8.10
CA ALA A 5 -14.35 8.96 -7.87
C ALA A 5 -14.04 9.27 -6.38
N ARG A 6 -14.66 8.56 -5.44
CA ARG A 6 -14.35 8.70 -4.01
C ARG A 6 -12.99 8.12 -3.70
N LEU A 7 -12.68 6.94 -4.21
CA LEU A 7 -11.37 6.29 -4.02
C LEU A 7 -10.25 7.16 -4.59
N ARG A 8 -10.43 7.70 -5.81
CA ARG A 8 -9.45 8.60 -6.44
C ARG A 8 -9.15 9.81 -5.56
N ARG A 9 -10.18 10.53 -5.09
CA ARG A 9 -9.97 11.68 -4.19
C ARG A 9 -9.22 11.30 -2.91
N GLN A 10 -9.58 10.17 -2.29
CA GLN A 10 -8.91 9.72 -1.07
C GLN A 10 -7.42 9.41 -1.31
N TRP A 11 -7.09 8.76 -2.42
CA TRP A 11 -5.70 8.48 -2.79
C TRP A 11 -4.94 9.73 -3.18
N GLU A 12 -5.52 10.65 -3.95
CA GLU A 12 -4.89 11.93 -4.32
C GLU A 12 -4.60 12.78 -3.07
N THR A 13 -5.54 12.86 -2.13
CA THR A 13 -5.32 13.53 -0.83
C THR A 13 -4.20 12.87 -0.02
N LEU A 14 -4.12 11.54 -0.01
CA LEU A 14 -3.12 10.81 0.76
C LEU A 14 -1.72 10.88 0.14
N LEU A 15 -1.62 10.79 -1.19
CA LEU A 15 -0.36 10.68 -1.91
C LEU A 15 0.27 12.04 -2.21
N GLY A 16 -0.53 13.10 -2.33
CA GLY A 16 -0.08 14.40 -2.80
C GLY A 16 0.64 14.27 -4.15
N ASP A 17 1.86 14.77 -4.24
CA ASP A 17 2.69 14.73 -5.46
C ASP A 17 3.40 13.39 -5.68
N THR A 18 3.19 12.38 -4.81
CA THR A 18 3.86 11.09 -4.91
C THR A 18 3.35 10.32 -6.14
N PRO A 19 4.21 9.99 -7.12
CA PRO A 19 3.79 9.20 -8.28
C PRO A 19 3.34 7.81 -7.86
N THR A 20 2.26 7.31 -8.47
CA THR A 20 1.70 5.99 -8.17
C THR A 20 2.73 4.86 -8.26
N GLN A 21 3.71 4.95 -9.16
CA GLN A 21 4.80 3.99 -9.35
C GLN A 21 5.78 3.90 -8.17
N ARG A 22 5.78 4.91 -7.29
CA ARG A 22 6.58 4.95 -6.06
C ARG A 22 5.80 4.45 -4.84
N VAL A 23 4.54 4.05 -5.01
CA VAL A 23 3.71 3.51 -3.93
C VAL A 23 3.88 1.99 -3.85
N ALA A 24 4.17 1.50 -2.64
CA ALA A 24 4.17 0.08 -2.33
C ALA A 24 3.18 -0.21 -1.19
N HIS A 25 2.31 -1.20 -1.37
CA HIS A 25 1.33 -1.63 -0.38
C HIS A 25 1.89 -2.79 0.44
N GLN A 26 1.70 -2.75 1.75
CA GLN A 26 2.14 -3.77 2.69
C GLN A 26 1.17 -3.88 3.87
N CYS A 27 1.13 -5.04 4.52
CA CYS A 27 0.40 -5.24 5.77
C CYS A 27 1.14 -6.24 6.66
N GLY A 28 0.42 -7.12 7.37
CA GLY A 28 1.01 -8.24 8.09
C GLY A 28 1.58 -9.31 7.15
N SER A 29 0.71 -9.85 6.29
CA SER A 29 0.97 -11.02 5.43
C SER A 29 0.76 -10.76 3.92
N GLY A 30 0.63 -9.49 3.51
CA GLY A 30 0.33 -9.09 2.13
C GLY A 30 -1.14 -9.16 1.72
N VAL A 31 -1.97 -9.97 2.38
CA VAL A 31 -3.38 -10.22 1.96
C VAL A 31 -4.24 -8.95 1.98
N THR A 32 -4.25 -8.21 3.09
CA THR A 32 -5.03 -6.96 3.19
C THR A 32 -4.52 -5.89 2.23
N ALA A 33 -3.21 -5.84 1.98
CA ALA A 33 -2.60 -4.87 1.07
C ALA A 33 -3.09 -5.01 -0.38
N CYS A 34 -3.52 -6.21 -0.80
CA CYS A 34 -4.15 -6.42 -2.11
C CYS A 34 -5.41 -5.56 -2.31
N HIS A 35 -6.16 -5.28 -1.24
CA HIS A 35 -7.37 -4.44 -1.32
C HIS A 35 -7.02 -3.00 -1.68
N ASN A 36 -5.90 -2.49 -1.18
CA ASN A 36 -5.43 -1.14 -1.50
C ASN A 36 -4.97 -1.06 -2.96
N ALA A 37 -4.20 -2.04 -3.42
CA ALA A 37 -3.76 -2.13 -4.81
C ALA A 37 -4.97 -2.18 -5.78
N LEU A 38 -5.98 -3.00 -5.46
CA LEU A 38 -7.23 -3.06 -6.22
C LEU A 38 -8.00 -1.73 -6.18
N ALA A 39 -8.10 -1.10 -5.01
CA ALA A 39 -8.78 0.19 -4.87
C ALA A 39 -8.12 1.30 -5.70
N MET A 40 -6.79 1.33 -5.78
CA MET A 40 -6.07 2.25 -6.66
C MET A 40 -6.34 1.96 -8.14
N ALA A 41 -6.35 0.68 -8.54
CA ALA A 41 -6.70 0.30 -9.91
C ALA A 41 -8.14 0.73 -10.29
N ILE A 42 -9.11 0.52 -9.39
CA ILE A 42 -10.50 1.00 -9.57
C ILE A 42 -10.57 2.53 -9.67
N ALA A 43 -9.69 3.25 -8.95
CA ALA A 43 -9.58 4.72 -9.02
C ALA A 43 -8.87 5.23 -10.30
N GLY A 44 -8.43 4.33 -11.19
CA GLY A 44 -7.64 4.69 -12.37
C GLY A 44 -6.22 5.17 -12.04
N LEU A 45 -5.69 4.78 -10.87
CA LEU A 45 -4.33 5.08 -10.43
C LEU A 45 -3.47 3.82 -10.58
N HIS A 46 -2.87 3.67 -11.75
CA HIS A 46 -2.10 2.48 -12.11
C HIS A 46 -0.60 2.61 -11.78
N GLY A 47 0.06 1.47 -11.56
CA GLY A 47 1.51 1.39 -11.39
C GLY A 47 2.00 1.20 -9.96
N SER A 48 1.11 1.20 -8.96
CA SER A 48 1.49 0.88 -7.58
C SER A 48 1.90 -0.59 -7.46
N ARG A 49 2.74 -0.87 -6.47
CA ARG A 49 3.33 -2.19 -6.25
C ARG A 49 2.80 -2.80 -4.96
N LEU A 50 2.83 -4.13 -4.89
CA LEU A 50 2.58 -4.88 -3.67
C LEU A 50 3.93 -5.39 -3.14
N TYR A 51 4.15 -5.31 -1.84
CA TYR A 51 5.21 -6.06 -1.15
C TYR A 51 4.56 -7.28 -0.47
N PRO A 52 4.56 -8.47 -1.13
CA PRO A 52 3.76 -9.60 -0.67
C PRO A 52 4.22 -10.16 0.67
N GLY A 53 5.53 -10.25 0.89
CA GLY A 53 6.08 -10.76 2.15
C GLY A 53 5.78 -9.87 3.35
N SER A 54 5.61 -8.56 3.12
CA SER A 54 5.05 -7.64 4.11
C SER A 54 5.80 -7.71 5.45
N TRP A 55 5.11 -7.48 6.57
CA TRP A 55 5.72 -7.57 7.90
C TRP A 55 6.29 -8.96 8.21
N SER A 56 5.58 -10.03 7.86
CA SER A 56 6.02 -11.41 8.13
C SER A 56 7.39 -11.72 7.52
N GLU A 57 7.65 -11.27 6.29
CA GLU A 57 8.99 -11.39 5.68
C GLU A 57 9.98 -10.41 6.30
N TRP A 58 9.57 -9.17 6.60
CA TRP A 58 10.46 -8.17 7.20
C TRP A 58 10.99 -8.62 8.56
N CYS A 59 10.12 -9.08 9.46
CA CYS A 59 10.51 -9.45 10.82
C CYS A 59 11.19 -10.83 10.93
N ALA A 60 11.18 -11.64 9.86
CA ALA A 60 11.85 -12.93 9.84
C ALA A 60 13.39 -12.80 9.83
N ASP A 61 13.91 -11.64 9.40
CA ASP A 61 15.33 -11.31 9.45
C ASP A 61 15.61 -10.38 10.64
N PRO A 62 16.23 -10.87 11.73
CA PRO A 62 16.48 -10.08 12.93
C PRO A 62 17.51 -8.96 12.72
N ALA A 63 18.26 -8.96 11.61
CA ALA A 63 19.19 -7.88 11.30
C ALA A 63 18.49 -6.64 10.71
N ARG A 64 17.24 -6.75 10.26
CA ARG A 64 16.49 -5.62 9.69
C ARG A 64 16.00 -4.68 10.80
N PRO A 65 16.09 -3.35 10.60
CA PRO A 65 15.66 -2.40 11.62
C PRO A 65 14.13 -2.47 11.82
N VAL A 66 13.73 -2.37 13.09
CA VAL A 66 12.32 -2.37 13.50
C VAL A 66 12.10 -1.23 14.49
N ALA A 67 11.21 -0.30 14.15
CA ALA A 67 10.72 0.69 15.09
C ALA A 67 9.66 0.08 16.00
N ARG A 68 9.63 0.50 17.28
CA ARG A 68 8.58 0.19 18.26
C ARG A 68 7.96 1.50 18.74
N GLY A 69 6.72 1.43 19.22
CA GLY A 69 6.05 2.61 19.80
C GLY A 69 6.81 3.18 21.00
N ALA A 70 6.55 4.46 21.29
CA ALA A 70 7.03 5.13 22.50
C ALA A 70 6.25 4.66 23.74
#